data_AF-A0A2M7PRH5-F1
#
_entry.id   AF-A0A2M7PRH5-F1
#
_cell.length_a   1.000
_cell.length_b   1.000
_cell.length_c   1.000
_cell.angle_alpha   90.00
_cell.angle_beta   90.00
_cell.angle_gamma   90.00
#
_symmetry.space_group_name_H-M   'P 1'
#
loop_
_entity.id
_entity.type
_entity.pdbx_description
1 polymer ?
#
loop_
_entity_poly.entity_id
_entity_poly.type
_entity_poly.pdbx_seq_one_letter_code
_entity_poly.pdbx_strand_id
1 'polypeptide(L)'
;MWPNQKISHFLINKNKSLLVIFILSLFLFIPMSYHNVYQINNNIVYAEETVIPILTYHNFTKDEGSSYSINIIEFEKQMNYLATHNYSVISLSELLKGLKNGQLPPKPVVITIDDGFKSTFTLAYPVLKKYNFPATLFIYTDFIERNSNSLTWGEIKEMTENNLEIGSHTLSHCNLLQYKENENYENYLARIKKEIFLSKEILEIKIGGKVKFFAYPYGVYSPTIINLVIQADYEGILNANIMNNTLNADPFSLNRQIIFGNNSFNSFIQILNQQPLHTSKIFPDDGIIESDQFIKIGAILEDNNYDVKTLSMKLGGAKVGFTFNPENNEISFTSSKPLIKKSYIINISALDKNSNYLRKKSWLINIK
;
A
#
# COMPACT_ATOMS: atom_id res chain seq x y z
N MET A 1 -21.57 57.93 -60.60
CA MET A 1 -20.58 59.00 -60.85
C MET A 1 -19.93 59.38 -59.54
N TRP A 2 -18.64 59.10 -59.37
CA TRP A 2 -17.80 59.87 -58.43
C TRP A 2 -17.58 61.28 -58.99
N PRO A 3 -17.30 62.28 -58.14
CA PRO A 3 -15.90 62.62 -57.92
C PRO A 3 -15.51 63.04 -56.49
N ASN A 4 -14.20 63.04 -56.33
CA ASN A 4 -13.33 63.26 -55.18
C ASN A 4 -13.21 64.72 -54.69
N GLN A 5 -12.84 64.84 -53.40
CA GLN A 5 -11.89 65.76 -52.73
C GLN A 5 -12.11 67.29 -52.76
N LYS A 6 -12.16 67.92 -51.57
CA LYS A 6 -10.99 68.60 -50.96
C LYS A 6 -11.29 69.15 -49.56
N ILE A 7 -10.19 69.23 -48.81
CA ILE A 7 -10.02 69.50 -47.37
C ILE A 7 -10.14 71.00 -47.06
N SER A 8 -10.69 71.35 -45.89
CA SER A 8 -10.30 72.57 -45.18
C SER A 8 -10.18 72.31 -43.68
N HIS A 9 -8.93 72.30 -43.22
CA HIS A 9 -8.49 72.48 -41.85
C HIS A 9 -9.15 73.70 -41.20
N PHE A 10 -9.94 73.47 -40.15
CA PHE A 10 -9.97 74.35 -38.98
C PHE A 10 -10.66 73.59 -37.85
N LEU A 11 -10.25 73.83 -36.59
CA LEU A 11 -10.79 73.26 -35.34
C LEU A 11 -10.10 72.03 -34.73
N ILE A 12 -8.80 71.82 -34.97
CA ILE A 12 -7.96 71.00 -34.08
C ILE A 12 -7.21 71.94 -33.13
N ASN A 13 -7.88 72.53 -32.13
CA ASN A 13 -7.17 73.09 -30.97
C ASN A 13 -8.03 73.46 -29.74
N LYS A 14 -9.16 72.78 -29.50
CA LYS A 14 -9.92 72.96 -28.24
C LYS A 14 -10.10 71.71 -27.37
N ASN A 15 -9.69 70.53 -27.85
CA ASN A 15 -9.92 69.26 -27.16
C ASN A 15 -8.66 68.57 -26.62
N LYS A 16 -7.50 69.24 -26.55
CA LYS A 16 -6.31 68.66 -25.90
C LYS A 16 -6.25 68.93 -24.40
N SER A 17 -6.70 70.10 -23.94
CA SER A 17 -6.73 70.46 -22.52
C SER A 17 -7.82 69.72 -21.73
N LEU A 18 -8.99 69.47 -22.34
CA LEU A 18 -10.04 68.66 -21.70
C LEU A 18 -9.68 67.16 -21.62
N LEU A 19 -8.95 66.62 -22.60
CA LEU A 19 -8.52 65.22 -22.59
C LEU A 19 -7.45 64.95 -21.52
N VAL A 20 -6.55 65.90 -21.29
CA VAL A 20 -5.49 65.78 -20.27
C VAL A 20 -6.07 65.84 -18.85
N ILE A 21 -7.10 66.68 -18.62
CA ILE A 21 -7.78 66.74 -17.31
C ILE A 21 -8.59 65.46 -17.04
N PHE A 22 -9.20 64.86 -18.07
CA PHE A 22 -9.95 63.60 -17.91
C PHE A 22 -9.03 62.40 -17.62
N ILE A 23 -7.83 62.36 -18.22
CA ILE A 23 -6.82 61.32 -17.96
C ILE A 23 -6.19 61.49 -16.56
N LEU A 24 -5.98 62.73 -16.10
CA LEU A 24 -5.48 62.99 -14.73
C LEU A 24 -6.53 62.67 -13.65
N SER A 25 -7.83 62.84 -13.93
CA SER A 25 -8.89 62.43 -12.99
C SER A 25 -9.08 60.90 -12.93
N LEU A 26 -8.74 60.16 -13.99
CA LEU A 26 -8.78 58.69 -14.00
C LEU A 26 -7.61 58.05 -13.22
N PHE A 27 -6.51 58.78 -12.99
CA PHE A 27 -5.40 58.32 -12.16
C PHE A 27 -5.58 58.58 -10.66
N LEU A 28 -6.59 59.36 -10.26
CA LEU A 28 -6.92 59.62 -8.85
C LEU A 28 -7.94 58.64 -8.25
N PHE A 29 -8.43 57.66 -9.04
CA PHE A 29 -9.39 56.64 -8.61
C PHE A 29 -8.96 55.22 -9.01
N ILE A 30 -7.67 54.89 -8.86
CA ILE A 30 -7.25 53.49 -8.77
C ILE A 30 -7.40 53.10 -7.29
N PRO A 31 -8.15 52.03 -6.98
CA PRO A 31 -8.57 51.74 -5.62
C PRO A 31 -7.33 51.49 -4.78
N MET A 32 -7.31 52.09 -3.59
CA MET A 32 -6.39 51.73 -2.52
C MET A 32 -6.80 50.34 -2.02
N SER A 33 -6.63 49.33 -2.87
CA SER A 33 -6.66 47.93 -2.48
C SER A 33 -5.43 47.72 -1.62
N TYR A 34 -5.65 47.73 -0.31
CA TYR A 34 -4.69 47.31 0.71
C TYR A 34 -3.84 46.17 0.15
N HIS A 35 -2.57 46.45 -0.12
CA HIS A 35 -1.55 45.41 -0.08
C HIS A 35 -1.48 44.98 1.38
N ASN A 36 -2.34 44.04 1.77
CA ASN A 36 -1.89 43.02 2.68
C ASN A 36 -0.72 42.37 1.96
N VAL A 37 0.49 42.82 2.28
CA VAL A 37 1.66 41.97 2.23
C VAL A 37 1.32 40.82 3.18
N TYR A 38 0.61 39.82 2.66
CA TYR A 38 0.64 38.51 3.25
C TYR A 38 2.12 38.16 3.22
N GLN A 39 2.73 38.20 4.40
CA GLN A 39 3.89 37.37 4.63
C GLN A 39 3.46 35.98 4.17
N ILE A 40 3.99 35.56 3.03
CA ILE A 40 4.00 34.15 2.66
C ILE A 40 4.90 33.53 3.71
N ASN A 41 4.31 33.20 4.87
CA ASN A 41 4.88 32.19 5.71
C ASN A 41 4.92 30.96 4.83
N ASN A 42 6.13 30.57 4.43
CA ASN A 42 6.42 29.23 3.91
C ASN A 42 6.24 28.19 5.03
N ASN A 43 5.12 28.26 5.75
CA ASN A 43 4.54 27.12 6.42
C ASN A 43 3.86 26.34 5.29
N ILE A 44 4.67 25.66 4.49
CA ILE A 44 4.21 24.45 3.82
C ILE A 44 3.85 23.53 4.99
N VAL A 45 2.61 23.62 5.44
CA VAL A 45 1.97 22.55 6.17
C VAL A 45 1.97 21.43 5.15
N TYR A 46 2.99 20.55 5.23
CA TYR A 46 2.94 19.29 4.50
C TYR A 46 1.62 18.66 4.93
N ALA A 47 0.65 18.60 3.99
CA ALA A 47 -0.54 17.81 4.24
C ALA A 47 -0.02 16.41 4.61
N GLU A 48 -0.35 15.94 5.81
CA GLU A 48 0.09 14.62 6.24
C GLU A 48 -0.33 13.62 5.17
N GLU A 49 0.66 12.87 4.65
CA GLU A 49 0.40 11.89 3.61
C GLU A 49 -0.64 10.89 4.13
N THR A 50 -1.63 10.58 3.28
CA THR A 50 -2.66 9.60 3.66
C THR A 50 -2.03 8.22 3.74
N VAL A 51 -1.86 7.72 4.95
CA VAL A 51 -1.42 6.36 5.25
C VAL A 51 -2.59 5.40 5.09
N ILE A 52 -2.33 4.27 4.43
CA ILE A 52 -3.32 3.24 4.12
C ILE A 52 -2.77 1.88 4.61
N PRO A 53 -3.05 1.49 5.85
CA PRO A 53 -2.74 0.16 6.35
C PRO A 53 -3.63 -0.89 5.68
N ILE A 54 -3.02 -1.96 5.16
CA ILE A 54 -3.72 -3.18 4.77
C ILE A 54 -3.35 -4.25 5.79
N LEU A 55 -4.26 -4.55 6.71
CA LEU A 55 -4.06 -5.47 7.82
C LEU A 55 -4.30 -6.91 7.36
N THR A 56 -3.41 -7.84 7.70
CA THR A 56 -3.55 -9.25 7.30
C THR A 56 -3.60 -10.17 8.51
N TYR A 57 -4.71 -10.88 8.62
CA TYR A 57 -4.96 -11.94 9.60
C TYR A 57 -4.97 -13.31 8.89
N HIS A 58 -4.89 -14.41 9.64
CA HIS A 58 -4.93 -15.77 9.06
C HIS A 58 -5.91 -16.65 9.85
N ASN A 59 -5.55 -17.02 11.08
CA ASN A 59 -6.36 -17.89 11.93
C ASN A 59 -6.84 -17.14 13.19
N PHE A 60 -7.94 -17.62 13.77
CA PHE A 60 -8.56 -17.07 14.97
C PHE A 60 -8.80 -18.18 15.97
N THR A 61 -8.61 -17.87 17.25
CA THR A 61 -8.77 -18.83 18.35
C THR A 61 -9.49 -18.20 19.55
N LYS A 62 -10.04 -19.04 20.42
CA LYS A 62 -10.52 -18.63 21.75
C LYS A 62 -9.43 -18.77 22.82
N ASP A 63 -8.39 -19.54 22.52
CA ASP A 63 -7.24 -19.76 23.39
C ASP A 63 -6.19 -18.65 23.21
N GLU A 64 -5.02 -18.80 23.83
CA GLU A 64 -3.91 -17.87 23.63
C GLU A 64 -3.50 -17.76 22.15
N GLY A 65 -3.21 -16.53 21.72
CA GLY A 65 -2.72 -16.27 20.39
C GLY A 65 -1.33 -16.89 20.16
N SER A 66 -1.03 -17.22 18.91
CA SER A 66 0.28 -17.68 18.46
C SER A 66 0.75 -16.82 17.28
N SER A 67 1.71 -17.28 16.47
CA SER A 67 2.24 -16.51 15.34
C SER A 67 1.13 -16.01 14.42
N TYR A 68 0.48 -16.89 13.65
CA TYR A 68 -0.56 -16.51 12.67
C TYR A 68 -1.99 -16.75 13.19
N SER A 69 -2.15 -16.93 14.51
CA SER A 69 -3.46 -17.16 15.13
C SER A 69 -3.70 -16.12 16.21
N ILE A 70 -4.69 -15.25 16.03
CA ILE A 70 -5.05 -14.22 17.01
C ILE A 70 -6.21 -14.67 17.90
N ASN A 71 -6.16 -14.32 19.18
CA ASN A 71 -7.30 -14.50 20.07
C ASN A 71 -8.48 -13.61 19.62
N ILE A 72 -9.68 -14.16 19.58
CA ILE A 72 -10.87 -13.46 19.07
C ILE A 72 -11.23 -12.21 19.88
N ILE A 73 -10.94 -12.18 21.18
CA ILE A 73 -11.17 -11.01 22.05
C ILE A 73 -10.23 -9.87 21.65
N GLU A 74 -8.96 -10.17 21.35
CA GLU A 74 -8.00 -9.16 20.87
C GLU A 74 -8.34 -8.69 19.46
N PHE A 75 -8.83 -9.57 18.57
CA PHE A 75 -9.36 -9.15 17.28
C PHE A 75 -10.56 -8.21 17.42
N GLU A 76 -11.55 -8.55 18.25
CA GLU A 76 -12.71 -7.68 18.50
C GLU A 76 -12.30 -6.34 19.10
N LYS A 77 -11.32 -6.32 20.00
CA LYS A 77 -10.75 -5.09 20.55
C LYS A 77 -10.09 -4.22 19.48
N GLN A 78 -9.40 -4.81 18.50
CA GLN A 78 -8.86 -4.10 17.34
C GLN A 78 -9.97 -3.51 16.47
N MET A 79 -11.02 -4.27 16.17
CA MET A 79 -12.16 -3.77 15.38
C MET A 79 -12.90 -2.64 16.11
N ASN A 80 -13.13 -2.79 17.42
CA ASN A 80 -13.70 -1.75 18.26
C ASN A 80 -12.88 -0.46 18.23
N TYR A 81 -11.56 -0.58 18.26
CA TYR A 81 -10.67 0.57 18.18
C TYR A 81 -10.84 1.32 16.86
N LEU A 82 -10.85 0.61 15.73
CA LEU A 82 -11.09 1.22 14.41
C LEU A 82 -12.43 1.98 14.39
N ALA A 83 -13.50 1.34 14.88
CA ALA A 83 -14.85 1.93 14.92
C ALA A 83 -14.94 3.19 15.80
N THR A 84 -14.24 3.20 16.93
CA THR A 84 -14.32 4.29 17.93
C THR A 84 -13.32 5.43 17.69
N HIS A 85 -12.32 5.24 16.82
CA HIS A 85 -11.25 6.22 16.56
C HIS A 85 -11.31 6.83 15.14
N ASN A 86 -12.50 6.79 14.52
CA ASN A 86 -12.81 7.38 13.21
C ASN A 86 -11.97 6.81 12.06
N TYR A 87 -11.65 5.52 12.08
CA TYR A 87 -11.09 4.85 10.91
C TYR A 87 -12.20 4.51 9.91
N SER A 88 -11.90 4.72 8.63
CA SER A 88 -12.78 4.29 7.55
C SER A 88 -12.33 2.92 7.08
N VAL A 89 -12.98 1.87 7.58
CA VAL A 89 -12.71 0.50 7.09
C VAL A 89 -13.37 0.35 5.73
N ILE A 90 -12.55 0.17 4.69
CA ILE A 90 -12.98 0.10 3.29
C ILE A 90 -12.61 -1.26 2.68
N SER A 91 -13.37 -1.67 1.67
CA SER A 91 -13.07 -2.84 0.85
C SER A 91 -11.83 -2.62 -0.02
N LEU A 92 -11.22 -3.70 -0.53
CA LEU A 92 -10.13 -3.57 -1.50
C LEU A 92 -10.62 -2.96 -2.82
N SER A 93 -11.86 -3.23 -3.24
CA SER A 93 -12.44 -2.56 -4.41
C SER A 93 -12.53 -1.05 -4.24
N GLU A 94 -12.91 -0.56 -3.05
CA GLU A 94 -12.92 0.87 -2.74
C GLU A 94 -11.50 1.45 -2.69
N LEU A 95 -10.53 0.70 -2.16
CA LEU A 95 -9.13 1.11 -2.20
C LEU A 95 -8.66 1.30 -3.64
N LEU A 96 -8.85 0.32 -4.53
CA LEU A 96 -8.43 0.44 -5.94
C LEU A 96 -9.08 1.64 -6.63
N LYS A 97 -10.37 1.85 -6.40
CA LYS A 97 -11.09 3.01 -6.94
C LYS A 97 -10.50 4.31 -6.40
N GLY A 98 -10.19 4.37 -5.11
CA GLY A 98 -9.63 5.56 -4.47
C GLY A 98 -8.21 5.88 -4.91
N LEU A 99 -7.35 4.88 -5.07
CA LEU A 99 -6.01 5.04 -5.65
C LEU A 99 -6.09 5.60 -7.07
N LYS A 100 -6.97 5.02 -7.91
CA LYS A 100 -7.18 5.50 -9.28
C LYS A 100 -7.69 6.95 -9.34
N ASN A 101 -8.57 7.33 -8.42
CA ASN A 101 -9.17 8.65 -8.39
C ASN A 101 -8.34 9.68 -7.61
N GLY A 102 -7.28 9.25 -6.92
CA GLY A 102 -6.49 10.11 -6.03
C GLY A 102 -7.23 10.57 -4.77
N GLN A 103 -8.29 9.87 -4.35
CA GLN A 103 -9.12 10.27 -3.21
C GLN A 103 -9.63 9.06 -2.43
N LEU A 104 -9.43 9.08 -1.12
CA LEU A 104 -9.92 8.10 -0.16
C LEU A 104 -10.65 8.79 1.00
N PRO A 105 -11.52 8.09 1.73
CA PRO A 105 -12.06 8.61 2.98
C PRO A 105 -10.94 8.82 4.01
N PRO A 106 -11.16 9.66 5.05
CA PRO A 106 -10.16 9.90 6.07
C PRO A 106 -9.82 8.62 6.84
N LYS A 107 -8.54 8.45 7.19
CA LYS A 107 -8.01 7.28 7.93
C LYS A 107 -8.47 5.94 7.32
N PRO A 108 -8.21 5.70 6.02
CA PRO A 108 -8.62 4.47 5.37
C PRO A 108 -7.83 3.28 5.93
N VAL A 109 -8.51 2.17 6.21
CA VAL A 109 -7.90 0.90 6.61
C VAL A 109 -8.57 -0.23 5.86
N VAL A 110 -7.79 -1.21 5.41
CA VAL A 110 -8.30 -2.42 4.77
C VAL A 110 -8.01 -3.63 5.66
N ILE A 111 -8.95 -4.55 5.72
CA ILE A 111 -8.82 -5.83 6.43
C ILE A 111 -8.75 -6.96 5.41
N THR A 112 -7.72 -7.79 5.49
CA THR A 112 -7.59 -9.02 4.72
C THR A 112 -7.41 -10.22 5.64
N ILE A 113 -7.90 -11.37 5.21
CA ILE A 113 -7.78 -12.64 5.93
C ILE A 113 -7.31 -13.71 4.94
N ASP A 114 -6.19 -14.34 5.21
CA ASP A 114 -5.58 -15.32 4.31
C ASP A 114 -6.00 -16.76 4.68
N ASP A 115 -5.66 -17.71 3.80
CA ASP A 115 -5.76 -19.17 3.91
C ASP A 115 -7.15 -19.82 3.79
N GLY A 116 -8.19 -19.23 4.36
CA GLY A 116 -9.55 -19.82 4.34
C GLY A 116 -9.83 -20.82 5.47
N PHE A 117 -9.29 -20.55 6.66
CA PHE A 117 -9.61 -21.29 7.88
C PHE A 117 -11.08 -21.13 8.31
N LYS A 118 -11.67 -22.22 8.83
CA LYS A 118 -13.04 -22.28 9.38
C LYS A 118 -13.30 -21.25 10.48
N SER A 119 -12.26 -20.91 11.24
CA SER A 119 -12.30 -19.88 12.29
C SER A 119 -12.65 -18.50 11.75
N THR A 120 -12.38 -18.21 10.46
CA THR A 120 -12.83 -16.98 9.81
C THR A 120 -14.34 -16.86 9.86
N PHE A 121 -15.07 -17.93 9.50
CA PHE A 121 -16.53 -17.93 9.52
C PHE A 121 -17.09 -18.02 10.95
N THR A 122 -16.52 -18.88 11.79
CA THR A 122 -17.10 -19.16 13.11
C THR A 122 -16.75 -18.13 14.18
N LEU A 123 -15.64 -17.40 14.03
CA LEU A 123 -15.15 -16.43 15.02
C LEU A 123 -15.07 -15.00 14.44
N ALA A 124 -14.31 -14.79 13.36
CA ALA A 124 -14.02 -13.44 12.87
C ALA A 124 -15.21 -12.77 12.18
N TYR A 125 -15.94 -13.50 11.35
CA TYR A 125 -17.08 -12.99 10.58
C TYR A 125 -18.19 -12.40 11.47
N PRO A 126 -18.62 -13.03 12.58
CA PRO A 126 -19.55 -12.40 13.53
C PRO A 126 -19.09 -11.04 14.05
N VAL A 127 -17.79 -10.88 14.32
CA VAL A 127 -17.20 -9.61 14.76
C VAL A 127 -17.23 -8.58 13.62
N LEU A 128 -16.82 -8.95 12.41
CA LEU A 128 -16.89 -8.05 11.25
C LEU A 128 -18.32 -7.57 10.98
N LYS A 129 -19.32 -8.47 11.04
CA LYS A 129 -20.74 -8.11 10.91
C LYS A 129 -21.19 -7.12 11.97
N LYS A 130 -20.79 -7.31 13.23
CA LYS A 130 -21.14 -6.41 14.35
C LYS A 130 -20.75 -4.97 14.08
N TYR A 131 -19.61 -4.75 13.41
CA TYR A 131 -19.12 -3.42 13.04
C TYR A 131 -19.47 -2.98 11.62
N ASN A 132 -20.15 -3.84 10.84
CA ASN A 132 -20.38 -3.67 9.41
C ASN A 132 -19.09 -3.38 8.63
N PHE A 133 -18.01 -4.04 8.99
CA PHE A 133 -16.70 -3.85 8.37
C PHE A 133 -16.53 -4.78 7.15
N PRO A 134 -16.17 -4.22 5.98
CA PRO A 134 -15.77 -5.05 4.85
C PRO A 134 -14.42 -5.71 5.13
N ALA A 135 -14.19 -6.85 4.49
CA ALA A 135 -12.89 -7.52 4.47
C ALA A 135 -12.71 -8.31 3.17
N THR A 136 -11.48 -8.65 2.82
CA THR A 136 -11.20 -9.56 1.71
C THR A 136 -10.59 -10.86 2.22
N LEU A 137 -11.18 -11.99 1.85
CA LEU A 137 -10.66 -13.33 2.13
C LEU A 137 -9.82 -13.82 0.94
N PHE A 138 -8.52 -14.01 1.15
CA PHE A 138 -7.63 -14.66 0.19
C PHE A 138 -7.59 -16.15 0.47
N ILE A 139 -8.21 -16.94 -0.40
CA ILE A 139 -8.34 -18.39 -0.20
C ILE A 139 -7.60 -19.17 -1.27
N TYR A 140 -7.01 -20.30 -0.88
CA TYR A 140 -6.46 -21.28 -1.81
C TYR A 140 -7.41 -22.47 -1.92
N THR A 141 -7.76 -22.80 -3.16
CA THR A 141 -8.95 -23.60 -3.44
C THR A 141 -8.84 -25.05 -2.99
N ASP A 142 -7.64 -25.62 -2.95
CA ASP A 142 -7.40 -27.01 -2.51
C ASP A 142 -7.64 -27.22 -1.00
N PHE A 143 -7.77 -26.15 -0.22
CA PHE A 143 -8.09 -26.25 1.21
C PHE A 143 -9.57 -26.16 1.49
N ILE A 144 -10.36 -25.49 0.65
CA ILE A 144 -11.80 -25.32 0.86
C ILE A 144 -12.50 -26.69 0.81
N GLU A 145 -13.35 -26.96 1.79
CA GLU A 145 -14.03 -28.25 2.01
C GLU A 145 -13.10 -29.46 2.22
N ARG A 146 -11.81 -29.24 2.47
CA ARG A 146 -10.84 -30.34 2.66
C ARG A 146 -11.04 -31.07 3.97
N ASN A 147 -11.37 -30.37 5.05
CA ASN A 147 -11.60 -30.94 6.38
C ASN A 147 -12.39 -29.98 7.29
N SER A 148 -12.58 -30.35 8.56
CA SER A 148 -13.33 -29.54 9.54
C SER A 148 -12.72 -28.16 9.84
N ASN A 149 -11.43 -27.96 9.53
CA ASN A 149 -10.70 -26.72 9.80
C ASN A 149 -10.71 -25.75 8.61
N SER A 150 -11.26 -26.14 7.47
CA SER A 150 -11.41 -25.27 6.29
C SER A 150 -12.83 -24.75 6.15
N LEU A 151 -12.97 -23.58 5.53
CA LEU A 151 -14.28 -23.08 5.09
C LEU A 151 -14.94 -24.03 4.09
N THR A 152 -16.26 -23.94 4.01
CA THR A 152 -17.10 -24.53 2.96
C THR A 152 -17.50 -23.48 1.92
N TRP A 153 -17.92 -23.90 0.71
CA TRP A 153 -18.42 -22.95 -0.29
C TRP A 153 -19.71 -22.26 0.16
N GLY A 154 -20.56 -22.95 0.93
CA GLY A 154 -21.77 -22.34 1.51
C GLY A 154 -21.46 -21.19 2.46
N GLU A 155 -20.46 -21.35 3.33
CA GLU A 155 -20.01 -20.31 4.25
C GLU A 155 -19.34 -19.14 3.53
N ILE A 156 -18.53 -19.44 2.50
CA ILE A 156 -17.94 -18.41 1.63
C ILE A 156 -19.05 -17.58 0.98
N LYS A 157 -20.07 -18.24 0.42
CA LYS A 157 -21.20 -17.57 -0.21
C LYS A 157 -21.94 -16.65 0.79
N GLU A 158 -22.24 -17.15 1.98
CA GLU A 158 -22.89 -16.35 3.03
C GLU A 158 -22.07 -15.09 3.39
N MET A 159 -20.75 -15.24 3.53
CA MET A 159 -19.86 -14.11 3.79
C MET A 159 -19.86 -13.11 2.64
N THR A 160 -19.85 -13.56 1.39
CA THR A 160 -19.87 -12.67 0.22
C THR A 160 -21.17 -11.89 0.06
N GLU A 161 -22.29 -12.42 0.56
CA GLU A 161 -23.56 -11.70 0.61
C GLU A 161 -23.57 -10.60 1.70
N ASN A 162 -22.54 -10.53 2.56
CA ASN A 162 -22.46 -9.64 3.72
C ASN A 162 -21.12 -8.85 3.76
N ASN A 163 -20.77 -8.17 2.66
CA ASN A 163 -19.63 -7.24 2.55
C ASN A 163 -18.21 -7.86 2.57
N LEU A 164 -18.07 -9.18 2.48
CA LEU A 164 -16.76 -9.80 2.29
C LEU A 164 -16.48 -10.02 0.80
N GLU A 165 -15.26 -9.68 0.37
CA GLU A 165 -14.77 -9.96 -0.99
C GLU A 165 -13.92 -11.23 -0.98
N ILE A 166 -13.87 -11.94 -2.11
CA ILE A 166 -12.97 -13.08 -2.29
C ILE A 166 -11.82 -12.71 -3.21
N GLY A 167 -10.61 -12.99 -2.74
CA GLY A 167 -9.36 -12.95 -3.50
C GLY A 167 -8.76 -14.34 -3.66
N SER A 168 -7.87 -14.48 -4.65
CA SER A 168 -7.15 -15.73 -4.89
C SER A 168 -5.84 -15.79 -4.10
N HIS A 169 -5.58 -16.96 -3.53
CA HIS A 169 -4.32 -17.27 -2.83
C HIS A 169 -3.61 -18.49 -3.43
N THR A 170 -3.70 -18.66 -4.75
CA THR A 170 -3.27 -19.84 -5.54
C THR A 170 -4.18 -21.06 -5.39
N LEU A 171 -3.83 -22.16 -6.06
CA LEU A 171 -4.58 -23.40 -6.01
C LEU A 171 -4.25 -24.15 -4.71
N SER A 172 -2.95 -24.31 -4.43
CA SER A 172 -2.45 -25.22 -3.39
C SER A 172 -1.67 -24.54 -2.25
N HIS A 173 -1.56 -23.21 -2.26
CA HIS A 173 -0.72 -22.42 -1.33
C HIS A 173 0.77 -22.76 -1.45
N CYS A 174 1.25 -22.99 -2.67
CA CYS A 174 2.66 -23.29 -2.89
C CYS A 174 3.52 -22.01 -2.93
N ASN A 175 4.79 -22.14 -2.54
CA ASN A 175 5.76 -21.09 -2.81
C ASN A 175 6.03 -21.04 -4.32
N LEU A 176 5.53 -20.00 -4.97
CA LEU A 176 5.60 -19.84 -6.42
C LEU A 176 7.03 -19.66 -6.95
N LEU A 177 8.02 -19.31 -6.12
CA LEU A 177 9.43 -19.22 -6.51
C LEU A 177 10.18 -20.55 -6.45
N GLN A 178 9.65 -21.51 -5.68
CA GLN A 178 10.36 -22.73 -5.38
C GLN A 178 10.10 -23.79 -6.45
N TYR A 179 11.18 -24.36 -6.97
CA TYR A 179 11.12 -25.53 -7.85
C TYR A 179 10.83 -26.78 -7.02
N LYS A 180 10.03 -27.68 -7.58
CA LYS A 180 9.91 -29.04 -7.05
C LYS A 180 11.17 -29.84 -7.39
N GLU A 181 11.36 -30.94 -6.66
CA GLU A 181 12.48 -31.85 -6.92
C GLU A 181 12.46 -32.33 -8.37
N ASN A 182 13.60 -32.24 -9.06
CA ASN A 182 13.78 -32.60 -10.47
C ASN A 182 12.85 -31.86 -11.47
N GLU A 183 12.27 -30.72 -11.06
CA GLU A 183 11.43 -29.90 -11.93
C GLU A 183 12.28 -29.06 -12.88
N ASN A 184 12.09 -29.21 -14.19
CA ASN A 184 12.71 -28.32 -15.18
C ASN A 184 11.91 -27.00 -15.30
N TYR A 185 12.47 -26.01 -15.98
CA TYR A 185 11.84 -24.69 -16.12
C TYR A 185 10.45 -24.73 -16.76
N GLU A 186 10.25 -25.58 -17.77
CA GLU A 186 8.97 -25.69 -18.48
C GLU A 186 7.87 -26.24 -17.57
N ASN A 187 8.16 -27.29 -16.82
CA ASN A 187 7.24 -27.89 -15.84
C ASN A 187 6.96 -26.94 -14.68
N TYR A 188 7.98 -26.24 -14.19
CA TYR A 188 7.83 -25.18 -13.18
C TYR A 188 6.87 -24.09 -13.68
N LEU A 189 7.09 -23.57 -14.89
CA LEU A 189 6.27 -22.53 -15.48
C LEU A 189 4.82 -22.99 -15.69
N ALA A 190 4.63 -24.21 -16.17
CA ALA A 190 3.30 -24.80 -16.35
C ALA A 190 2.57 -24.95 -15.00
N ARG A 191 3.28 -25.38 -13.95
CA ARG A 191 2.71 -25.50 -12.60
C ARG A 191 2.30 -24.14 -12.04
N ILE A 192 3.16 -23.14 -12.03
CA ILE A 192 2.80 -21.83 -11.44
C ILE A 192 1.70 -21.12 -12.25
N LYS A 193 1.65 -21.33 -13.57
CA LYS A 193 0.51 -20.91 -14.40
C LYS A 193 -0.78 -21.57 -13.92
N LYS A 194 -0.77 -22.89 -13.73
CA LYS A 194 -1.94 -23.61 -13.20
C LYS A 194 -2.36 -23.07 -11.84
N GLU A 195 -1.42 -22.85 -10.92
CA GLU A 195 -1.69 -22.30 -9.59
C GLU A 195 -2.42 -20.95 -9.63
N ILE A 196 -2.05 -20.07 -10.56
CA ILE A 196 -2.59 -18.70 -10.67
C ILE A 196 -3.91 -18.66 -11.43
N PHE A 197 -4.00 -19.34 -12.57
CA PHE A 197 -5.16 -19.26 -13.47
C PHE A 197 -6.31 -20.15 -13.01
N LEU A 198 -6.02 -21.41 -12.63
CA LEU A 198 -7.07 -22.36 -12.25
C LEU A 198 -7.72 -21.97 -10.91
N SER A 199 -6.95 -21.40 -9.99
CA SER A 199 -7.52 -20.87 -8.74
C SER A 199 -8.54 -19.76 -9.02
N LYS A 200 -8.22 -18.82 -9.93
CA LYS A 200 -9.16 -17.79 -10.36
C LYS A 200 -10.44 -18.39 -10.95
N GLU A 201 -10.28 -19.29 -11.92
CA GLU A 201 -11.40 -19.93 -12.61
C GLU A 201 -12.35 -20.64 -11.62
N ILE A 202 -11.79 -21.46 -10.73
CA ILE A 202 -12.57 -22.16 -9.70
C ILE A 202 -13.33 -21.16 -8.82
N LEU A 203 -12.66 -20.12 -8.35
CA LEU A 203 -13.27 -19.12 -7.50
C LEU A 203 -14.41 -18.40 -8.21
N GLU A 204 -14.20 -17.94 -9.45
CA GLU A 204 -15.21 -17.22 -10.23
C GLU A 204 -16.45 -18.09 -10.50
N ILE A 205 -16.26 -19.38 -10.81
CA ILE A 205 -17.35 -20.34 -10.97
C ILE A 205 -18.11 -20.54 -9.65
N LYS A 206 -17.40 -20.69 -8.53
CA LYS A 206 -18.00 -21.00 -7.22
C LYS A 206 -18.75 -19.81 -6.62
N ILE A 207 -18.23 -18.60 -6.79
CA ILE A 207 -18.86 -17.37 -6.27
C ILE A 207 -19.85 -16.74 -7.26
N GLY A 208 -19.78 -17.10 -8.55
CA GLY A 208 -20.63 -16.54 -9.61
C GLY A 208 -20.29 -15.09 -9.97
N GLY A 209 -19.03 -14.69 -9.84
CA GLY A 209 -18.59 -13.31 -10.04
C GLY A 209 -17.08 -13.19 -10.24
N LYS A 210 -16.63 -12.01 -10.69
CA LYS A 210 -15.21 -11.75 -11.00
C LYS A 210 -14.36 -11.73 -9.74
N VAL A 211 -13.21 -12.41 -9.76
CA VAL A 211 -12.19 -12.31 -8.70
C VAL A 211 -11.13 -11.31 -9.13
N LYS A 212 -11.07 -10.18 -8.42
CA LYS A 212 -10.19 -9.05 -8.78
C LYS A 212 -8.82 -9.10 -8.13
N PHE A 213 -8.69 -9.78 -7.00
CA PHE A 213 -7.51 -9.66 -6.13
C PHE A 213 -6.71 -10.95 -6.06
N PHE A 214 -5.39 -10.80 -5.98
CA PHE A 214 -4.44 -11.89 -5.77
C PHE A 214 -3.46 -11.55 -4.65
N ALA A 215 -3.25 -12.47 -3.71
CA ALA A 215 -2.19 -12.35 -2.71
C ALA A 215 -1.15 -13.44 -2.92
N TYR A 216 0.14 -13.09 -2.91
CA TYR A 216 1.23 -14.06 -3.02
C TYR A 216 1.31 -14.92 -1.75
N PRO A 217 1.25 -16.27 -1.84
CA PRO A 217 1.61 -17.13 -0.71
C PRO A 217 3.01 -16.77 -0.21
N TYR A 218 3.16 -16.67 1.11
CA TYR A 218 4.41 -16.25 1.76
C TYR A 218 4.91 -14.83 1.38
N GLY A 219 4.12 -14.06 0.61
CA GLY A 219 4.49 -12.73 0.12
C GLY A 219 5.62 -12.71 -0.91
N VAL A 220 5.96 -13.85 -1.51
CA VAL A 220 7.11 -13.99 -2.40
C VAL A 220 6.71 -13.95 -3.87
N TYR A 221 7.50 -13.23 -4.68
CA TYR A 221 7.22 -13.02 -6.10
C TYR A 221 8.51 -12.79 -6.91
N SER A 222 8.36 -12.81 -8.23
CA SER A 222 9.40 -12.49 -9.21
C SER A 222 8.77 -11.79 -10.42
N PRO A 223 9.56 -11.16 -11.30
CA PRO A 223 9.03 -10.58 -12.54
C PRO A 223 8.20 -11.57 -13.37
N THR A 224 8.65 -12.84 -13.46
CA THR A 224 7.89 -13.89 -14.15
C THR A 224 6.52 -14.13 -13.51
N ILE A 225 6.46 -14.22 -12.17
CA ILE A 225 5.20 -14.44 -11.45
C ILE A 225 4.28 -13.22 -11.58
N ILE A 226 4.79 -12.00 -11.42
CA ILE A 226 4.02 -10.75 -11.59
C ILE A 226 3.35 -10.75 -12.96
N ASN A 227 4.11 -11.03 -14.03
CA ASN A 227 3.58 -11.08 -15.39
C ASN A 227 2.45 -12.11 -15.55
N LEU A 228 2.57 -13.29 -14.92
CA LEU A 228 1.50 -14.29 -14.97
C LEU A 228 0.24 -13.86 -14.23
N VAL A 229 0.38 -13.20 -13.08
CA VAL A 229 -0.78 -12.67 -12.33
C VAL A 229 -1.48 -11.57 -13.12
N ILE A 230 -0.72 -10.66 -13.76
CA ILE A 230 -1.30 -9.65 -14.65
C ILE A 230 -2.00 -10.29 -15.85
N GLN A 231 -1.39 -11.31 -16.49
CA GLN A 231 -2.02 -12.05 -17.59
C GLN A 231 -3.29 -12.80 -17.18
N ALA A 232 -3.42 -13.17 -15.90
CA ALA A 232 -4.63 -13.76 -15.35
C ALA A 232 -5.73 -12.74 -15.05
N ASP A 233 -5.55 -11.45 -15.41
CA ASP A 233 -6.53 -10.37 -15.28
C ASP A 233 -6.92 -10.05 -13.82
N TYR A 234 -5.96 -10.16 -12.88
CA TYR A 234 -6.15 -9.58 -11.55
C TYR A 234 -5.91 -8.06 -11.60
N GLU A 235 -6.74 -7.30 -10.88
CA GLU A 235 -6.75 -5.83 -10.87
C GLU A 235 -5.99 -5.25 -9.65
N GLY A 236 -5.80 -6.05 -8.61
CA GLY A 236 -5.01 -5.68 -7.43
C GLY A 236 -4.20 -6.86 -6.91
N ILE A 237 -2.91 -6.64 -6.66
CA ILE A 237 -1.96 -7.67 -6.25
C ILE A 237 -1.30 -7.26 -4.94
N LEU A 238 -1.28 -8.18 -3.97
CA LEU A 238 -0.81 -7.91 -2.63
C LEU A 238 0.39 -8.78 -2.27
N ASN A 239 1.42 -8.14 -1.71
CA ASN A 239 2.64 -8.77 -1.22
C ASN A 239 2.65 -8.81 0.33
N ALA A 240 3.79 -9.17 0.95
CA ALA A 240 3.96 -9.14 2.41
C ALA A 240 5.10 -8.22 2.88
N ASN A 241 5.49 -7.23 2.07
CA ASN A 241 6.41 -6.19 2.50
C ASN A 241 5.75 -5.43 3.66
N ILE A 242 6.46 -5.34 4.79
CA ILE A 242 5.86 -4.93 6.06
C ILE A 242 5.90 -3.39 6.13
N MET A 243 5.07 -2.72 5.34
CA MET A 243 4.87 -1.27 5.40
C MET A 243 3.46 -0.87 4.99
N ASN A 244 3.03 0.34 5.39
CA ASN A 244 1.76 0.91 4.96
C ASN A 244 1.88 1.50 3.56
N ASN A 245 0.75 1.55 2.86
CA ASN A 245 0.64 2.15 1.54
C ASN A 245 0.28 3.64 1.66
N THR A 246 0.36 4.33 0.53
CA THR A 246 -0.06 5.73 0.39
C THR A 246 -0.90 5.88 -0.88
N LEU A 247 -1.44 7.07 -1.16
CA LEU A 247 -2.24 7.31 -2.37
C LEU A 247 -1.48 7.04 -3.68
N ASN A 248 -0.15 7.01 -3.64
CA ASN A 248 0.71 6.72 -4.80
C ASN A 248 1.05 5.22 -4.95
N ALA A 249 0.46 4.34 -4.13
CA ALA A 249 0.76 2.92 -4.18
C ALA A 249 0.37 2.31 -5.54
N ASP A 250 1.22 1.42 -6.05
CA ASP A 250 0.95 0.62 -7.24
C ASP A 250 -0.09 -0.46 -6.91
N PRO A 251 -1.26 -0.48 -7.58
CA PRO A 251 -2.25 -1.55 -7.44
C PRO A 251 -1.68 -2.96 -7.63
N PHE A 252 -0.61 -3.12 -8.41
CA PHE A 252 0.04 -4.40 -8.67
C PHE A 252 1.16 -4.75 -7.67
N SER A 253 1.36 -3.94 -6.63
CA SER A 253 2.31 -4.22 -5.55
C SER A 253 1.90 -3.57 -4.22
N LEU A 254 0.69 -3.90 -3.76
CA LEU A 254 0.16 -3.41 -2.50
C LEU A 254 0.83 -4.12 -1.31
N ASN A 255 1.34 -3.32 -0.37
CA ASN A 255 2.02 -3.81 0.82
C ASN A 255 1.02 -4.21 1.92
N ARG A 256 1.38 -5.19 2.76
CA ARG A 256 0.50 -5.70 3.81
C ARG A 256 1.19 -5.80 5.16
N GLN A 257 0.42 -5.56 6.22
CA GLN A 257 0.85 -5.59 7.61
C GLN A 257 0.28 -6.85 8.28
N ILE A 258 1.12 -7.88 8.41
CA ILE A 258 0.74 -9.11 9.10
C ILE A 258 0.51 -8.80 10.59
N ILE A 259 -0.67 -9.17 11.09
CA ILE A 259 -1.02 -9.06 12.50
C ILE A 259 -0.76 -10.41 13.16
N PHE A 260 0.35 -10.51 13.88
CA PHE A 260 0.68 -11.71 14.65
C PHE A 260 -0.13 -11.76 15.95
N GLY A 261 -0.56 -12.96 16.35
CA GLY A 261 -1.40 -13.14 17.54
C GLY A 261 -0.69 -12.90 18.87
N ASN A 262 0.65 -12.91 18.87
CA ASN A 262 1.48 -12.54 20.01
C ASN A 262 1.84 -11.04 20.04
N ASN A 263 1.38 -10.24 19.08
CA ASN A 263 1.60 -8.80 19.10
C ASN A 263 0.76 -8.14 20.19
N SER A 264 1.34 -7.14 20.85
CA SER A 264 0.60 -6.28 21.77
C SER A 264 -0.42 -5.41 21.04
N PHE A 265 -1.46 -4.98 21.74
CA PHE A 265 -2.39 -3.98 21.22
C PHE A 265 -1.70 -2.66 20.85
N ASN A 266 -0.65 -2.25 21.56
CA ASN A 266 0.13 -1.07 21.19
C ASN A 266 0.87 -1.26 19.85
N SER A 267 1.33 -2.49 19.55
CA SER A 267 1.93 -2.80 18.25
C SER A 267 0.92 -2.61 17.11
N PHE A 268 -0.36 -2.95 17.34
CA PHE A 268 -1.44 -2.67 16.38
C PHE A 268 -1.61 -1.15 16.15
N ILE A 269 -1.60 -0.34 17.20
CA ILE A 269 -1.66 1.14 17.07
C ILE A 269 -0.45 1.69 16.32
N GLN A 270 0.75 1.16 16.59
CA GLN A 270 1.97 1.53 15.87
C GLN A 270 1.87 1.20 14.39
N ILE A 271 1.30 0.06 14.02
CA ILE A 271 1.05 -0.31 12.62
C ILE A 271 0.10 0.69 11.95
N LEU A 272 -1.02 1.03 12.58
CA LEU A 272 -2.02 1.94 11.98
C LEU A 272 -1.45 3.33 11.66
N ASN A 273 -0.49 3.80 12.45
CA ASN A 273 0.10 5.13 12.31
C ASN A 273 1.51 5.11 11.70
N GLN A 274 1.98 3.93 11.27
CA GLN A 274 3.31 3.80 10.68
C GLN A 274 3.37 4.59 9.37
N GLN A 275 4.30 5.54 9.30
CA GLN A 275 4.50 6.39 8.14
C GLN A 275 5.46 5.74 7.14
N PRO A 276 5.39 6.09 5.84
CA PRO A 276 6.44 5.73 4.90
C PRO A 276 7.76 6.42 5.23
N LEU A 277 8.85 5.71 4.97
CA LEU A 277 10.19 6.29 4.90
C LEU A 277 10.56 6.42 3.41
N HIS A 278 10.61 7.65 2.92
CA HIS A 278 10.85 7.90 1.50
C HIS A 278 12.31 7.69 1.12
N THR A 279 12.51 7.16 -0.08
CA THR A 279 13.82 6.74 -0.58
C THR A 279 13.91 7.04 -2.06
N SER A 280 14.98 7.71 -2.48
CA SER A 280 15.26 7.98 -3.90
C SER A 280 15.81 6.74 -4.60
N LYS A 281 16.44 5.86 -3.81
CA LYS A 281 17.01 4.61 -4.30
C LYS A 281 16.97 3.57 -3.20
N ILE A 282 16.60 2.35 -3.56
CA ILE A 282 16.90 1.14 -2.80
C ILE A 282 17.96 0.35 -3.57
N PHE A 283 18.73 -0.47 -2.87
CA PHE A 283 19.65 -1.39 -3.51
C PHE A 283 19.83 -2.63 -2.64
N PRO A 284 19.89 -3.81 -3.25
CA PRO A 284 19.43 -4.08 -4.61
C PRO A 284 17.93 -3.78 -4.73
N ASP A 285 17.48 -3.59 -5.97
CA ASP A 285 16.05 -3.40 -6.25
C ASP A 285 15.24 -4.62 -5.83
N ASP A 286 13.95 -4.42 -5.67
CA ASP A 286 13.00 -5.48 -5.34
C ASP A 286 13.00 -6.57 -6.44
N GLY A 287 13.21 -7.83 -6.06
CA GLY A 287 13.21 -8.94 -7.03
C GLY A 287 14.24 -10.06 -6.77
N ILE A 288 14.86 -10.56 -7.84
CA ILE A 288 15.80 -11.71 -7.81
C ILE A 288 17.25 -11.23 -7.91
N ILE A 289 18.13 -11.83 -7.12
CA ILE A 289 19.57 -11.59 -7.09
C ILE A 289 20.32 -12.92 -7.19
N GLU A 290 21.36 -12.96 -8.01
CA GLU A 290 22.23 -14.13 -8.14
C GLU A 290 23.17 -14.26 -6.91
N SER A 291 23.28 -15.47 -6.37
CA SER A 291 23.76 -15.80 -5.01
C SER A 291 25.26 -15.69 -4.74
N ASP A 292 26.10 -15.40 -5.74
CA ASP A 292 27.56 -15.57 -5.66
C ASP A 292 28.32 -14.32 -5.20
N GLN A 293 27.64 -13.23 -4.85
CA GLN A 293 28.28 -11.96 -4.53
C GLN A 293 28.06 -11.48 -3.09
N PHE A 294 28.99 -10.66 -2.61
CA PHE A 294 28.76 -9.81 -1.45
C PHE A 294 27.77 -8.72 -1.85
N ILE A 295 26.57 -8.76 -1.27
CA ILE A 295 25.50 -7.85 -1.64
C ILE A 295 25.52 -6.66 -0.70
N LYS A 296 25.66 -5.46 -1.26
CA LYS A 296 25.38 -4.21 -0.57
C LYS A 296 23.87 -3.99 -0.56
N ILE A 297 23.29 -3.92 0.62
CA ILE A 297 21.85 -3.73 0.86
C ILE A 297 21.65 -2.38 1.53
N GLY A 298 20.71 -1.57 1.07
CA GLY A 298 20.48 -0.26 1.65
C GLY A 298 19.54 0.62 0.85
N ALA A 299 19.51 1.88 1.24
CA ALA A 299 18.73 2.91 0.58
C ALA A 299 19.38 4.29 0.72
N ILE A 300 19.03 5.19 -0.19
CA ILE A 300 19.28 6.63 -0.09
C ILE A 300 17.97 7.26 0.41
N LEU A 301 18.00 7.86 1.60
CA LEU A 301 16.82 8.44 2.25
C LEU A 301 16.58 9.87 1.75
N GLU A 302 15.34 10.19 1.37
CA GLU A 302 14.98 11.50 0.79
C GLU A 302 14.60 12.56 1.83
N ASP A 303 13.95 12.12 2.90
CA ASP A 303 13.35 13.05 3.85
C ASP A 303 14.25 13.37 5.04
N ASN A 304 13.94 14.46 5.73
CA ASN A 304 14.53 14.79 7.03
C ASN A 304 13.51 14.68 8.18
N ASN A 305 12.40 13.96 7.97
CA ASN A 305 11.28 13.81 8.92
C ASN A 305 11.44 12.64 9.92
N TYR A 306 12.62 11.98 9.95
CA TYR A 306 12.94 10.89 10.87
C TYR A 306 14.15 11.22 11.76
N ASP A 307 14.18 10.67 12.97
CA ASP A 307 15.35 10.76 13.86
C ASP A 307 16.43 9.76 13.43
N VAL A 308 17.52 10.28 12.86
CA VAL A 308 18.70 9.52 12.43
C VAL A 308 19.26 8.61 13.54
N LYS A 309 19.18 9.02 14.82
CA LYS A 309 19.71 8.23 15.95
C LYS A 309 18.93 6.94 16.19
N THR A 310 17.73 6.84 15.63
CA THR A 310 16.80 5.72 15.81
C THR A 310 16.76 4.79 14.60
N LEU A 311 17.61 5.04 13.60
CA LEU A 311 17.72 4.19 12.43
C LEU A 311 17.99 2.73 12.82
N SER A 312 17.27 1.84 12.15
CA SER A 312 17.41 0.41 12.32
C SER A 312 17.21 -0.28 10.97
N MET A 313 18.00 -1.32 10.74
CA MET A 313 17.88 -2.18 9.58
C MET A 313 17.59 -3.62 10.04
N LYS A 314 16.66 -4.29 9.35
CA LYS A 314 16.42 -5.73 9.51
C LYS A 314 16.49 -6.43 8.16
N LEU A 315 17.05 -7.64 8.17
CA LEU A 315 17.15 -8.53 7.02
C LEU A 315 16.50 -9.88 7.38
N GLY A 316 15.40 -10.24 6.73
CA GLY A 316 14.67 -11.48 7.04
C GLY A 316 14.19 -11.56 8.49
N GLY A 317 13.81 -10.41 9.06
CA GLY A 317 13.34 -10.28 10.45
C GLY A 317 14.44 -10.06 11.50
N ALA A 318 15.70 -10.41 11.21
CA ALA A 318 16.82 -10.21 12.13
C ALA A 318 17.39 -8.79 12.02
N LYS A 319 17.69 -8.14 13.16
CA LYS A 319 18.39 -6.85 13.17
C LYS A 319 19.83 -7.04 12.69
N VAL A 320 20.27 -6.18 11.78
CA VAL A 320 21.65 -6.18 11.25
C VAL A 320 22.34 -4.86 11.57
N GLY A 321 23.67 -4.89 11.68
CA GLY A 321 24.47 -3.66 11.72
C GLY A 321 24.41 -2.95 10.38
N PHE A 322 24.61 -1.63 10.38
CA PHE A 322 24.62 -0.82 9.16
C PHE A 322 25.57 0.36 9.33
N THR A 323 25.93 0.99 8.21
CA THR A 323 26.60 2.28 8.14
C THR A 323 25.60 3.33 7.66
N PHE A 324 25.65 4.53 8.22
CA PHE A 324 24.90 5.68 7.74
C PHE A 324 25.87 6.78 7.31
N ASN A 325 25.81 7.19 6.05
CA ASN A 325 26.58 8.31 5.51
C ASN A 325 25.67 9.56 5.45
N PRO A 326 25.92 10.58 6.28
CA PRO A 326 25.10 11.80 6.30
C PRO A 326 25.30 12.71 5.09
N GLU A 327 26.38 12.57 4.31
CA GLU A 327 26.64 13.43 3.14
C GLU A 327 25.67 13.14 1.99
N ASN A 328 25.24 11.88 1.86
CA ASN A 328 24.35 11.43 0.81
C ASN A 328 23.10 10.72 1.35
N ASN A 329 22.84 10.79 2.67
CA ASN A 329 21.75 10.09 3.36
C ASN A 329 21.66 8.58 3.07
N GLU A 330 22.80 7.94 2.79
CA GLU A 330 22.84 6.51 2.51
C GLU A 330 22.88 5.72 3.81
N ILE A 331 21.93 4.80 3.98
CA ILE A 331 21.99 3.72 4.96
C ILE A 331 22.30 2.42 4.24
N SER A 332 23.34 1.69 4.65
CA SER A 332 23.70 0.43 4.00
C SER A 332 24.34 -0.61 4.91
N PHE A 333 24.20 -1.87 4.52
CA PHE A 333 24.75 -3.06 5.11
C PHE A 333 25.37 -3.89 3.99
N THR A 334 26.61 -4.32 4.16
CA THR A 334 27.24 -5.32 3.28
C THR A 334 27.40 -6.59 4.08
N SER A 335 26.88 -7.71 3.57
CA SER A 335 27.02 -8.99 4.25
C SER A 335 28.49 -9.39 4.36
N SER A 336 28.89 -9.99 5.49
CA SER A 336 30.27 -10.49 5.67
C SER A 336 30.51 -11.84 5.00
N LYS A 337 29.43 -12.47 4.50
CA LYS A 337 29.40 -13.73 3.74
C LYS A 337 28.30 -13.62 2.68
N PRO A 338 28.35 -14.41 1.59
CA PRO A 338 27.23 -14.55 0.68
C PRO A 338 25.95 -14.91 1.43
N LEU A 339 24.83 -14.31 1.03
CA LEU A 339 23.53 -14.63 1.62
C LEU A 339 23.10 -16.04 1.20
N ILE A 340 22.39 -16.74 2.08
CA ILE A 340 21.86 -18.07 1.76
C ILE A 340 20.70 -17.95 0.78
N LYS A 341 20.54 -18.95 -0.09
CA LYS A 341 19.47 -19.01 -1.09
C LYS A 341 18.09 -19.07 -0.44
N LYS A 342 17.42 -17.92 -0.38
CA LYS A 342 16.04 -17.74 0.08
C LYS A 342 15.57 -16.31 -0.17
N SER A 343 14.31 -16.06 0.15
CA SER A 343 13.71 -14.74 0.18
C SER A 343 14.05 -14.00 1.48
N TYR A 344 14.30 -12.70 1.38
CA TYR A 344 14.51 -11.79 2.50
C TYR A 344 13.67 -10.54 2.33
N ILE A 345 12.85 -10.24 3.33
CA ILE A 345 12.24 -8.92 3.47
C ILE A 345 13.24 -8.02 4.18
N ILE A 346 13.61 -6.94 3.50
CA ILE A 346 14.46 -5.88 4.06
C ILE A 346 13.53 -4.84 4.68
N ASN A 347 13.95 -4.31 5.84
CA ASN A 347 13.24 -3.24 6.51
C ASN A 347 14.26 -2.19 6.96
N ILE A 348 14.02 -0.94 6.59
CA ILE A 348 14.67 0.23 7.19
C ILE A 348 13.59 1.00 7.95
N SER A 349 13.86 1.36 9.19
CA SER A 349 12.94 2.14 10.01
C SER A 349 13.66 3.16 10.88
N ALA A 350 12.95 4.22 11.25
CA ALA A 350 13.35 5.20 12.24
C ALA A 350 12.09 5.79 12.91
N LEU A 351 12.21 6.37 14.09
CA LEU A 351 11.14 7.19 14.68
C LEU A 351 10.94 8.45 13.84
N ASP A 352 9.69 8.83 13.67
CA ASP A 352 9.31 10.12 13.12
C ASP A 352 9.75 11.25 14.08
N LYS A 353 10.16 12.42 13.55
CA LYS A 353 10.62 13.55 14.38
C LYS A 353 9.48 14.26 15.12
N ASN A 354 8.28 14.21 14.57
CA ASN A 354 7.13 14.99 15.02
C ASN A 354 6.10 14.14 15.77
N SER A 355 6.31 12.82 15.85
CA SER A 355 5.41 11.87 16.50
C SER A 355 6.17 10.69 17.10
N ASN A 356 5.48 9.88 17.89
CA ASN A 356 6.04 8.67 18.50
C ASN A 356 5.85 7.42 17.61
N TYR A 357 5.64 7.60 16.31
CA TYR A 357 5.40 6.52 15.36
C TYR A 357 6.62 6.24 14.50
N LEU A 358 6.69 5.03 13.96
CA LEU A 358 7.78 4.62 13.08
C LEU A 358 7.52 5.07 11.64
N ARG A 359 8.58 5.56 11.00
CA ARG A 359 8.73 5.60 9.54
C ARG A 359 9.38 4.32 9.07
N LYS A 360 8.92 3.79 7.93
CA LYS A 360 9.45 2.52 7.42
C LYS A 360 9.47 2.41 5.90
N LYS A 361 10.54 1.80 5.39
CA LYS A 361 10.67 1.29 4.03
C LYS A 361 10.87 -0.22 4.10
N SER A 362 10.15 -0.97 3.27
CA SER A 362 10.30 -2.42 3.16
C SER A 362 10.24 -2.87 1.70
N TRP A 363 11.04 -3.86 1.34
CA TRP A 363 11.03 -4.49 0.02
C TRP A 363 11.57 -5.92 0.09
N LEU A 364 11.29 -6.72 -0.94
CA LEU A 364 11.66 -8.12 -1.02
C LEU A 364 12.88 -8.32 -1.91
N ILE A 365 13.80 -9.18 -1.47
CA ILE A 365 14.85 -9.72 -2.34
C ILE A 365 14.87 -11.25 -2.28
N ASN A 366 15.20 -11.90 -3.39
CA ASN A 366 15.26 -13.35 -3.52
C ASN A 366 16.65 -13.77 -3.98
N ILE A 367 17.38 -14.48 -3.12
CA ILE A 367 18.72 -14.99 -3.41
C ILE A 367 18.58 -16.34 -4.10
N LYS A 368 19.08 -16.46 -5.34
CA LYS A 368 18.88 -17.62 -6.21
C LYS A 368 19.97 -18.67 -6.15
#